data_AF-A0A8C0Z8I3-F1
#
_entry.id   AF-A0A8C0Z8I3-F1
#
_cell.length_a   1.000
_cell.length_b   1.000
_cell.length_c   1.000
_cell.angle_alpha   90.00
_cell.angle_beta   90.00
_cell.angle_gamma   90.00
#
_symmetry.space_group_name_H-M   'P 1'
#
loop_
_entity.id
_entity.type
_entity.pdbx_description
1 polymer ?
#
loop_
_entity_poly.entity_id
_entity_poly.type
_entity_poly.pdbx_seq_one_letter_code
_entity_poly.pdbx_strand_id
1 'polypeptide(L)'
;MSQRKRSKGLGSSQTERHSQEQVNQKVSELVQFLLVKDQKKIPIKRADMLKNVIREYRDAYSEILNRAGRTLQQVFGLQLVEIDPKRHIFILINNLPRAQGEHLCRDKEKQKMGLLLIILSFIFMKGNSVKDSALWEFLHQLRVYPGKQHSVFGDVRKLVTEEFVRQK
;
A
#
# COMPACT_ATOMS: atom_id res chain seq x y z
N MET A 1 -5.75 58.41 54.49
CA MET A 1 -6.52 57.18 54.17
C MET A 1 -6.74 57.21 52.66
N SER A 2 -6.28 56.29 51.82
CA SER A 2 -6.45 54.84 51.86
C SER A 2 -5.37 54.17 51.00
N GLN A 3 -4.78 53.10 51.51
CA GLN A 3 -3.83 52.25 50.80
C GLN A 3 -4.53 51.44 49.69
N ARG A 4 -3.80 51.09 48.62
CA ARG A 4 -3.79 49.69 48.16
C ARG A 4 -2.55 49.34 47.32
N LYS A 5 -1.80 48.38 47.88
CA LYS A 5 -0.75 47.55 47.28
C LYS A 5 -1.24 46.77 46.05
N ARG A 6 -0.25 46.32 45.26
CA ARG A 6 -0.11 45.05 44.50
C ARG A 6 0.21 45.34 43.04
N SER A 7 1.06 44.57 42.34
CA SER A 7 1.92 43.45 42.69
C SER A 7 2.84 43.27 41.48
N LYS A 8 4.09 42.89 41.74
CA LYS A 8 5.03 42.39 40.72
C LYS A 8 4.35 41.31 39.87
N GLY A 9 4.31 41.52 38.57
CA GLY A 9 4.12 40.47 37.57
C GLY A 9 5.49 40.09 37.02
N LEU A 10 6.02 38.98 37.53
CA LEU A 10 7.27 38.38 37.09
C LEU A 10 7.07 37.89 35.65
N GLY A 11 7.90 38.36 34.73
CA GLY A 11 7.90 37.90 33.35
C GLY A 11 8.19 36.41 33.27
N SER A 12 7.24 35.63 32.75
CA SER A 12 7.47 34.25 32.33
C SER A 12 7.95 34.28 30.89
N SER A 13 9.24 34.05 30.70
CA SER A 13 9.86 33.71 29.42
C SER A 13 9.15 32.50 28.80
N GLN A 14 8.28 32.76 27.83
CA GLN A 14 7.60 31.75 27.02
C GLN A 14 8.58 31.21 25.98
N THR A 15 9.06 29.99 26.19
CA THR A 15 9.47 29.13 25.08
C THR A 15 8.20 28.79 24.30
N GLU A 16 8.13 29.13 23.01
CA GLU A 16 6.98 28.89 22.12
C GLU A 16 6.65 27.39 22.05
N ARG A 17 5.83 26.90 22.97
CA ARG A 17 5.23 25.57 22.88
C ARG A 17 3.96 25.70 22.04
N HIS A 18 4.02 25.18 20.81
CA HIS A 18 2.84 25.12 19.93
C HIS A 18 1.64 24.51 20.65
N SER A 19 0.44 24.99 20.32
CA SER A 19 -0.79 24.47 20.93
C SER A 19 -0.99 23.00 20.57
N GLN A 20 -1.49 22.22 21.53
CA GLN A 20 -1.75 20.78 21.34
C GLN A 20 -2.69 20.51 20.16
N GLU A 21 -3.59 21.45 19.87
CA GLU A 21 -4.54 21.39 18.74
C GLU A 21 -3.82 21.48 17.39
N GLN A 22 -2.83 22.37 17.27
CA GLN A 22 -2.04 22.54 16.04
C GLN A 22 -1.21 21.28 15.75
N VAL A 23 -0.64 20.67 16.80
CA VAL A 23 0.08 19.40 16.67
C VAL A 23 -0.87 18.29 16.21
N ASN A 24 -2.08 18.20 16.76
CA ASN A 24 -3.08 17.21 16.36
C ASN A 24 -3.51 17.40 14.90
N GLN A 25 -3.72 18.65 14.45
CA GLN A 25 -4.01 18.94 13.05
C GLN A 25 -2.87 18.46 12.13
N LYS A 26 -1.61 18.71 12.50
CA LYS A 26 -0.44 18.24 11.74
C LYS A 26 -0.31 16.73 11.71
N VAL A 27 -0.70 16.04 12.78
CA VAL A 27 -0.78 14.57 12.81
C VAL A 27 -1.78 14.07 11.76
N SER A 28 -2.99 14.64 11.72
CA SER A 28 -4.01 14.26 10.74
C SER A 28 -3.56 14.52 9.31
N GLU A 29 -2.95 15.69 9.04
CA GLU A 29 -2.37 16.01 7.73
C GLU A 29 -1.27 15.01 7.33
N LEU A 30 -0.41 14.62 8.29
CA LEU A 30 0.66 13.64 8.03
C LEU A 30 0.09 12.26 7.71
N VAL A 31 -0.91 11.79 8.46
CA VAL A 31 -1.59 10.52 8.18
C VAL A 31 -2.19 10.55 6.77
N GLN A 32 -2.91 11.59 6.41
CA GLN A 32 -3.49 11.72 5.06
C GLN A 32 -2.41 11.72 3.97
N PHE A 33 -1.32 12.46 4.18
CA PHE A 33 -0.18 12.49 3.26
C PHE A 33 0.44 11.09 3.06
N LEU A 34 0.65 10.34 4.14
CA LEU A 34 1.22 9.00 4.09
C LEU A 34 0.31 8.02 3.32
N LEU A 35 -1.00 8.07 3.57
CA LEU A 35 -1.99 7.25 2.87
C LEU A 35 -2.00 7.54 1.36
N VAL A 36 -1.99 8.81 0.96
CA VAL A 36 -1.96 9.20 -0.46
C VAL A 36 -0.66 8.75 -1.14
N LYS A 37 0.48 8.84 -0.46
CA LYS A 37 1.78 8.37 -0.99
C LYS A 37 1.78 6.86 -1.19
N ASP A 38 1.24 6.10 -0.24
CA ASP A 38 1.13 4.64 -0.39
C ASP A 38 0.18 4.23 -1.52
N GLN A 39 -0.96 4.93 -1.67
CA GLN A 39 -1.90 4.69 -2.76
C GLN A 39 -1.25 4.90 -4.13
N LYS A 40 -0.44 5.95 -4.28
CA LYS A 40 0.30 6.26 -5.52
C LYS A 40 1.56 5.42 -5.69
N LYS A 41 1.89 4.53 -4.73
CA LYS A 41 3.13 3.73 -4.72
C LYS A 41 4.40 4.57 -4.87
N ILE A 42 4.39 5.76 -4.27
CA ILE A 42 5.53 6.69 -4.25
C ILE A 42 6.31 6.49 -2.94
N PRO A 43 7.65 6.36 -2.98
CA PRO A 43 8.46 6.27 -1.77
C PRO A 43 8.24 7.46 -0.83
N ILE A 44 8.07 7.18 0.47
CA ILE A 44 7.88 8.21 1.49
C ILE A 44 9.25 8.63 2.01
N LYS A 45 9.67 9.87 1.75
CA LYS A 45 10.95 10.40 2.22
C LYS A 45 10.76 11.31 3.43
N ARG A 46 11.69 11.28 4.39
CA ARG A 46 11.69 12.24 5.52
C ARG A 46 11.71 13.70 5.06
N ALA A 47 12.51 14.01 4.06
CA ALA A 47 12.57 15.36 3.50
C ALA A 47 11.20 15.83 2.96
N ASP A 48 10.43 14.94 2.34
CA ASP A 48 9.11 15.25 1.81
C ASP A 48 8.09 15.47 2.93
N MET A 49 8.15 14.69 4.02
CA MET A 49 7.29 14.89 5.19
C MET A 49 7.58 16.25 5.83
N LEU A 50 8.86 16.59 6.00
CA LEU A 50 9.29 17.86 6.57
C LEU A 50 8.89 19.06 5.70
N LYS A 51 9.06 18.95 4.38
CA LYS A 51 8.75 20.05 3.45
C LYS A 51 7.25 20.27 3.23
N ASN A 52 6.48 19.19 3.09
CA ASN A 52 5.09 19.31 2.66
C ASN A 52 4.12 19.51 3.83
N VAL A 53 4.36 18.84 4.96
CA VAL A 53 3.40 18.78 6.08
C VAL A 53 3.88 19.58 7.29
N ILE A 54 5.08 19.27 7.79
CA ILE A 54 5.57 19.76 9.08
C ILE A 54 6.05 21.21 9.00
N ARG A 55 6.81 21.58 7.95
CA ARG A 55 7.30 22.93 7.64
C ARG A 55 8.01 23.62 8.83
N GLU A 56 7.24 24.36 9.63
CA GLU A 56 7.65 25.13 10.80
C GLU A 56 7.68 24.30 12.10
N TYR A 57 6.93 23.20 12.18
CA TYR A 57 6.84 22.34 13.38
C TYR A 57 7.99 21.32 13.49
N ARG A 58 9.21 21.69 13.09
CA ARG A 58 10.36 20.75 13.03
C ARG A 58 10.73 20.21 14.40
N ASP A 59 10.59 21.02 15.43
CA ASP A 59 10.90 20.64 16.82
C ASP A 59 9.94 19.57 17.35
N ALA A 60 8.69 19.59 16.87
CA ALA A 60 7.66 18.60 17.19
C ALA A 60 7.64 17.41 16.21
N TYR A 61 8.60 17.28 15.29
CA TYR A 61 8.59 16.24 14.26
C TYR A 61 8.45 14.83 14.84
N SER A 62 9.28 14.51 15.84
CA SER A 62 9.29 13.18 16.45
C SER A 62 7.93 12.85 17.09
N GLU A 63 7.32 13.83 17.74
CA GLU A 63 6.01 13.67 18.36
C GLU A 63 4.91 13.46 17.32
N ILE A 64 4.89 14.29 16.27
CA ILE A 64 3.91 14.19 15.18
C ILE A 64 4.04 12.84 14.47
N LEU A 65 5.27 12.39 14.18
CA LEU A 65 5.52 11.11 13.52
C LEU A 65 5.07 9.94 14.40
N ASN A 66 5.38 9.95 15.70
CA ASN A 66 4.99 8.91 16.63
C ASN A 66 3.47 8.83 16.84
N ARG A 67 2.78 9.98 16.87
CA ARG A 67 1.31 10.02 16.94
C ARG A 67 0.69 9.54 15.62
N ALA A 68 1.19 9.99 14.48
CA ALA A 68 0.72 9.54 13.17
C ALA A 68 0.92 8.04 12.95
N GLY A 69 2.08 7.50 13.34
CA GLY A 69 2.37 6.06 13.28
C GLY A 69 1.41 5.24 14.15
N ARG A 70 1.10 5.72 15.36
CA ARG A 70 0.09 5.09 16.23
C ARG A 70 -1.31 5.14 15.60
N THR A 71 -1.73 6.28 15.06
CA THR A 71 -3.02 6.39 14.36
C THR A 71 -3.11 5.47 13.16
N LEU A 72 -2.05 5.37 12.35
CA LEU A 72 -1.98 4.43 11.23
C LEU A 72 -2.16 2.98 11.68
N GLN A 73 -1.51 2.60 12.78
CA GLN A 73 -1.60 1.25 13.30
C GLN A 73 -2.97 0.95 13.92
N GLN A 74 -3.51 1.87 14.72
CA GLN A 74 -4.74 1.66 15.50
C GLN A 74 -6.01 1.83 14.66
N VAL A 75 -6.04 2.79 13.74
CA VAL A 75 -7.24 3.11 12.95
C VAL A 75 -7.23 2.40 11.59
N PHE A 76 -6.08 2.30 10.94
CA PHE A 76 -5.97 1.77 9.58
C PHE A 76 -5.33 0.38 9.52
N GLY A 77 -4.77 -0.12 10.63
CA GLY A 77 -4.03 -1.39 10.65
C GLY A 77 -2.74 -1.36 9.81
N LEU A 78 -2.19 -0.17 9.56
CA LEU A 78 -0.99 0.04 8.77
C LEU A 78 0.20 0.40 9.68
N GLN A 79 1.35 -0.18 9.40
CA GLN A 79 2.60 0.11 10.11
C GLN A 79 3.53 0.93 9.21
N LEU A 80 4.02 2.06 9.73
CA LEU A 80 5.07 2.84 9.09
C LEU A 80 6.44 2.22 9.41
N VAL A 81 7.17 1.80 8.39
CA VAL A 81 8.48 1.13 8.52
C VAL A 81 9.53 1.85 7.69
N GLU A 82 10.70 2.09 8.27
CA GLU A 82 11.87 2.62 7.57
C GLU A 82 12.62 1.47 6.87
N ILE A 83 12.80 1.59 5.55
CA ILE A 83 13.48 0.58 4.72
C ILE A 83 14.93 0.96 4.42
N ASP A 84 15.24 2.25 4.43
CA ASP A 84 16.58 2.76 4.15
C ASP A 84 16.93 3.86 5.17
N PRO A 85 17.72 3.53 6.21
CA PRO A 85 18.16 4.48 7.21
C PRO A 85 19.08 5.57 6.65
N LYS A 86 19.80 5.31 5.55
CA LYS A 86 20.74 6.30 4.97
C LYS A 86 20.00 7.41 4.24
N ARG A 87 18.91 7.05 3.58
CA ARG A 87 18.08 7.98 2.79
C ARG A 87 16.80 8.41 3.51
N HIS A 88 16.55 7.87 4.69
CA HIS A 88 15.33 8.05 5.47
C HIS A 88 14.06 7.83 4.63
N ILE A 89 13.97 6.62 4.06
CA ILE A 89 12.83 6.18 3.23
C ILE A 89 11.95 5.24 4.03
N PHE A 90 10.66 5.50 3.98
CA PHE A 90 9.62 4.78 4.70
C PHE A 90 8.61 4.16 3.72
N ILE A 91 7.95 3.10 4.19
CA ILE A 91 6.82 2.45 3.54
C ILE A 91 5.71 2.19 4.56
N LEU A 92 4.49 2.02 4.08
CA LEU A 92 3.38 1.50 4.89
C LEU A 92 3.22 0.00 4.62
N ILE A 93 3.22 -0.80 5.69
CA ILE A 93 2.97 -2.24 5.64
C ILE A 93 1.59 -2.49 6.24
N ASN A 94 0.76 -3.27 5.55
CA ASN A 94 -0.52 -3.70 6.08
C ASN A 94 -0.32 -4.88 7.03
N ASN A 95 -0.62 -4.66 8.32
CA ASN A 95 -0.50 -5.68 9.37
C ASN A 95 -1.85 -6.32 9.71
N LEU A 96 -2.93 -5.94 9.04
CA LEU A 96 -4.20 -6.64 9.19
C LEU A 96 -4.02 -8.09 8.70
N PRO A 97 -4.56 -9.08 9.43
CA PRO A 97 -4.59 -10.44 8.92
C PRO A 97 -5.29 -10.40 7.57
N ARG A 98 -4.53 -10.66 6.50
CA ARG A 98 -5.10 -10.80 5.16
C ARG A 98 -6.23 -11.81 5.30
N ALA A 99 -7.42 -11.48 4.80
CA ALA A 99 -8.48 -12.46 4.59
C ALA A 99 -7.99 -13.45 3.52
N GLN A 100 -7.13 -14.38 3.94
CA GLN A 100 -6.43 -15.30 3.05
C GLN A 100 -7.41 -16.28 2.40
N GLY A 101 -8.59 -16.50 2.98
CA GLY A 101 -9.62 -17.39 2.41
C GLY A 101 -10.29 -16.83 1.15
N GLU A 102 -10.77 -15.58 1.21
CA GLU A 102 -11.63 -15.02 0.16
C GLU A 102 -10.83 -14.44 -1.01
N HIS A 103 -9.67 -13.83 -0.72
CA HIS A 103 -8.85 -13.23 -1.77
C HIS A 103 -8.02 -14.26 -2.54
N LEU A 104 -7.52 -15.33 -1.92
CA LEU A 104 -6.75 -16.35 -2.65
C LEU A 104 -7.62 -17.12 -3.66
N CYS A 105 -8.90 -17.37 -3.34
CA CYS A 105 -9.82 -17.99 -4.29
C CYS A 105 -10.14 -17.05 -5.45
N ARG A 106 -10.47 -15.78 -5.14
CA ARG A 106 -10.72 -14.73 -6.13
C ARG A 106 -9.47 -14.41 -6.97
N ASP A 107 -8.29 -14.44 -6.39
CA ASP A 107 -7.02 -14.22 -7.07
C ASP A 107 -6.67 -15.38 -7.99
N LYS A 108 -6.90 -16.63 -7.55
CA LYS A 108 -6.72 -17.81 -8.40
C LYS A 108 -7.67 -17.80 -9.60
N GLU A 109 -8.94 -17.46 -9.39
CA GLU A 109 -9.90 -17.27 -10.48
C GLU A 109 -9.48 -16.13 -11.42
N LYS A 110 -9.03 -15.00 -10.87
CA LYS A 110 -8.52 -13.87 -11.65
C LYS A 110 -7.27 -14.23 -12.44
N GLN A 111 -6.37 -15.03 -11.87
CA GLN A 111 -5.16 -15.54 -12.52
C GLN A 111 -5.53 -16.49 -13.66
N LYS A 112 -6.47 -17.42 -13.44
CA LYS A 112 -7.02 -18.30 -14.49
C LYS A 112 -7.68 -17.50 -15.61
N MET A 113 -8.47 -16.47 -15.28
CA MET A 113 -9.07 -15.58 -16.26
C MET A 113 -8.01 -14.82 -17.09
N GLY A 114 -6.91 -14.41 -16.46
CA GLY A 114 -5.77 -13.81 -17.17
C GLY A 114 -5.16 -14.77 -18.20
N LEU A 115 -4.95 -16.04 -17.83
CA LEU A 115 -4.48 -17.07 -18.76
C LEU A 115 -5.48 -17.33 -19.90
N LEU A 116 -6.78 -17.38 -19.59
CA LEU A 116 -7.84 -17.53 -20.59
C LEU A 116 -7.81 -16.38 -21.61
N LEU A 117 -7.69 -15.13 -21.17
CA LEU A 117 -7.60 -13.96 -22.05
C LEU A 117 -6.37 -14.01 -22.96
N ILE A 118 -5.23 -14.49 -22.45
CA ILE A 118 -4.02 -14.68 -23.25
C ILE A 118 -4.23 -15.73 -24.34
N ILE A 119 -4.85 -16.86 -23.99
CA ILE A 119 -5.18 -17.94 -24.95
C ILE A 119 -6.17 -17.44 -26.01
N LEU A 120 -7.25 -16.76 -25.61
CA LEU A 120 -8.23 -16.19 -26.54
C LEU A 120 -7.60 -15.14 -27.46
N SER A 121 -6.71 -14.30 -26.94
CA SER A 121 -5.98 -13.32 -27.75
C SER A 121 -5.12 -14.00 -28.80
N PHE A 122 -4.44 -15.09 -28.43
CA PHE A 122 -3.64 -15.87 -29.37
C PHE A 122 -4.50 -16.54 -30.46
N ILE A 123 -5.64 -17.13 -30.10
CA ILE A 123 -6.60 -17.72 -31.05
C ILE A 123 -7.13 -16.63 -32.00
N PHE A 124 -7.50 -15.47 -31.47
CA PHE A 124 -7.97 -14.33 -32.25
C PHE A 124 -6.90 -13.85 -33.24
N MET A 125 -5.65 -13.70 -32.80
CA MET A 125 -4.51 -13.34 -33.65
C MET A 125 -4.23 -14.36 -34.77
N LYS A 126 -4.65 -15.62 -34.62
CA LYS A 126 -4.49 -16.68 -35.62
C LYS A 126 -5.69 -16.85 -36.56
N GLY A 127 -6.68 -15.97 -36.49
CA GLY A 127 -7.87 -16.03 -37.35
C GLY A 127 -8.99 -16.88 -36.76
N ASN A 128 -9.20 -16.80 -35.45
CA ASN A 128 -10.25 -17.46 -34.67
C ASN A 128 -10.16 -19.00 -34.59
N SER A 129 -9.14 -19.61 -35.17
CA SER A 129 -8.90 -21.05 -35.09
C SER A 129 -7.41 -21.34 -35.03
N VAL A 130 -7.03 -22.29 -34.17
CA VAL A 130 -5.64 -22.72 -34.00
C VAL A 130 -5.60 -24.23 -33.76
N LYS A 131 -4.56 -24.89 -34.25
CA LYS A 131 -4.30 -26.29 -33.94
C LYS A 131 -3.82 -26.41 -32.49
N ASP A 132 -4.25 -27.46 -31.80
CA ASP A 132 -3.83 -27.76 -30.42
C ASP A 132 -2.30 -27.71 -30.26
N SER A 133 -1.54 -28.27 -31.20
CA SER A 133 -0.08 -28.25 -31.16
C SER A 133 0.50 -26.84 -31.08
N ALA A 134 -0.03 -25.90 -31.87
CA ALA A 134 0.43 -24.51 -31.87
C ALA A 134 0.01 -23.77 -30.59
N LEU A 135 -1.14 -24.12 -29.99
CA LEU A 135 -1.54 -23.61 -28.68
C LEU A 135 -0.62 -24.12 -27.57
N TRP A 136 -0.25 -25.40 -27.58
CA TRP A 136 0.67 -25.98 -26.60
C TRP A 136 2.10 -25.43 -26.73
N GLU A 137 2.58 -25.20 -27.96
CA GLU A 137 3.87 -24.53 -28.19
C GLU A 137 3.87 -23.09 -27.65
N PHE A 138 2.79 -22.35 -27.85
CA PHE A 138 2.63 -21.00 -27.30
C PHE A 138 2.62 -21.01 -25.77
N LEU A 139 1.87 -21.94 -25.15
CA LEU A 139 1.89 -22.10 -23.69
C LEU A 139 3.29 -22.49 -23.16
N HIS A 140 4.03 -23.31 -23.91
CA HIS A 140 5.41 -23.65 -23.57
C HIS A 140 6.35 -22.41 -23.62
N GLN A 141 6.15 -21.49 -24.57
CA GLN A 141 6.87 -20.20 -24.61
C GLN A 141 6.54 -19.33 -23.38
N LEU A 142 5.30 -19.40 -22.88
CA LEU A 142 4.88 -18.74 -21.64
C LEU A 142 5.33 -19.46 -20.36
N ARG A 143 6.18 -20.49 -20.46
CA ARG A 143 6.64 -21.36 -19.35
C ARG A 143 5.50 -22.13 -18.67
N VAL A 144 4.38 -22.30 -19.36
CA VAL A 144 3.22 -23.07 -18.89
C VAL A 144 3.25 -24.43 -19.59
N TYR A 145 3.63 -25.47 -18.86
CA TYR A 145 3.84 -26.80 -19.43
C TYR A 145 2.61 -27.70 -19.26
N PRO A 146 2.11 -28.34 -20.33
CA PRO A 146 1.06 -29.35 -20.20
C PRO A 146 1.56 -30.56 -19.40
N GLY A 147 0.75 -31.05 -18.46
CA GLY A 147 1.04 -32.26 -17.67
C GLY A 147 1.91 -32.07 -16.43
N LYS A 148 2.40 -30.85 -16.14
CA LYS A 148 3.02 -30.51 -14.85
C LYS A 148 2.04 -29.71 -13.99
N GLN A 149 1.99 -29.99 -12.69
CA GLN A 149 1.25 -29.13 -11.76
C GLN A 149 1.93 -27.76 -11.70
N HIS A 150 1.23 -26.73 -12.17
CA HIS A 150 1.64 -25.35 -12.01
C HIS A 150 1.18 -24.83 -10.65
N SER A 151 2.04 -24.11 -9.92
CA SER A 151 1.74 -23.58 -8.58
C SER A 151 0.48 -22.69 -8.55
N VAL A 152 0.20 -22.00 -9.66
CA VAL A 152 -0.94 -21.09 -9.83
C VAL A 152 -2.13 -21.74 -10.54
N PHE A 153 -1.87 -22.59 -11.54
CA PHE A 153 -2.90 -23.07 -12.48
C PHE A 153 -3.29 -24.54 -12.27
N GLY A 154 -2.56 -25.27 -11.41
CA GLY A 154 -2.77 -26.70 -11.22
C GLY A 154 -2.46 -27.49 -12.49
N ASP A 155 -3.33 -28.42 -12.85
CA ASP A 155 -3.22 -29.18 -14.11
C ASP A 155 -3.68 -28.32 -15.30
N VAL A 156 -2.70 -27.72 -15.98
CA VAL A 156 -2.93 -26.85 -17.14
C VAL A 156 -3.69 -27.59 -18.25
N ARG A 157 -3.46 -28.90 -18.43
CA ARG A 157 -4.11 -29.64 -19.51
C ARG A 157 -5.61 -29.68 -19.27
N LYS A 158 -6.02 -30.10 -18.07
CA LYS A 158 -7.44 -30.09 -17.66
C LYS A 158 -8.04 -28.69 -17.64
N LEU A 159 -7.27 -27.70 -17.18
CA LEU A 159 -7.72 -26.30 -17.15
C LEU A 159 -8.12 -25.81 -18.55
N VAL A 160 -7.27 -26.05 -19.56
CA VAL A 160 -7.50 -25.58 -20.93
C VAL A 160 -8.57 -26.41 -21.64
N THR A 161 -8.57 -27.73 -21.51
CA THR A 161 -9.45 -28.62 -22.28
C THR A 161 -10.83 -28.83 -21.65
N GLU A 162 -10.95 -28.69 -20.33
CA GLU A 162 -12.21 -28.95 -19.61
C GLU A 162 -12.76 -27.67 -18.99
N GLU A 163 -11.95 -26.98 -18.18
CA GLU A 163 -12.44 -25.86 -17.37
C GLU A 163 -12.79 -24.65 -18.24
N PHE A 164 -11.88 -24.22 -19.12
CA PHE A 164 -12.12 -23.09 -20.02
C PHE A 164 -13.16 -23.39 -21.11
N VAL A 165 -13.29 -24.65 -21.54
CA VAL A 165 -14.31 -25.04 -22.52
C VAL A 165 -15.71 -25.06 -21.89
N ARG A 166 -15.81 -25.37 -20.60
CA ARG A 166 -17.08 -25.41 -19.87
C ARG A 166 -17.53 -24.03 -19.38
N GLN A 167 -16.63 -23.06 -19.32
CA GLN A 167 -16.98 -21.66 -19.06
C GLN A 167 -17.72 -21.10 -20.28
N LYS A 168 -18.90 -20.51 -20.05
CA LYS A 168 -19.80 -19.99 -21.08
C LYS A 168 -19.90 -18.48 -20.97
#